data_AF-A0AAV5X7V1-F1
#
_entry.id   AF-A0AAV5X7V1-F1
#
_cell.length_a   1.000
_cell.length_b   1.000
_cell.length_c   1.000
_cell.angle_alpha   90.00
_cell.angle_beta   90.00
_cell.angle_gamma   90.00
#
_symmetry.space_group_name_H-M   'P 1'
#
loop_
_entity.id
_entity.type
_entity.pdbx_description
1 polymer ?
#
loop_
_entity_poly.entity_id
_entity_poly.type
_entity_poly.pdbx_seq_one_letter_code
_entity_poly.pdbx_strand_id
1 'polypeptide(L)'
;MKRVAMVVGCCGLLLSGCLSATVTDARLTALGRTAVPLAGQSLIQQVVDAADCRERIMDSFFYIGAYALYNPFRYNSREDALYGWQQRLARCLRERGYGVVEPPAPPPPRT
;
A
#
# COMPACT_ATOMS: atom_id res chain seq x y z
N MET A 1 13.45 -9.48 35.04
CA MET A 1 13.93 -9.34 33.65
C MET A 1 12.91 -9.67 32.54
N LYS A 2 11.77 -10.33 32.80
CA LYS A 2 10.77 -10.67 31.75
C LYS A 2 9.96 -9.49 31.17
N ARG A 3 9.75 -8.40 31.93
CA ARG A 3 8.92 -7.25 31.49
C ARG A 3 9.62 -6.37 30.44
N VAL A 4 10.95 -6.27 30.49
CA VAL A 4 11.74 -5.47 29.54
C VAL A 4 11.72 -6.10 28.15
N ALA A 5 11.84 -7.43 28.04
CA ALA A 5 11.77 -8.14 26.77
C ALA A 5 10.40 -8.00 26.07
N MET A 6 9.31 -7.97 26.82
CA MET A 6 7.96 -7.78 26.27
C MET A 6 7.74 -6.36 25.74
N VAL A 7 8.23 -5.34 26.47
CA VAL A 7 8.17 -3.94 26.02
C VAL A 7 9.03 -3.71 24.78
N VAL A 8 10.25 -4.27 24.74
CA VAL A 8 11.13 -4.19 23.56
C VAL A 8 10.53 -4.94 22.36
N GLY A 9 9.91 -6.11 22.58
CA GLY A 9 9.21 -6.86 21.53
C GLY A 9 8.01 -6.10 20.96
N CYS A 10 7.20 -5.46 21.81
CA CYS A 10 6.08 -4.62 21.36
C CYS A 10 6.56 -3.38 20.61
N CYS A 11 7.62 -2.70 21.08
CA CYS A 11 8.21 -1.56 20.36
C CYS A 11 8.79 -2.00 19.01
N GLY A 12 9.43 -3.17 18.92
CA GLY A 12 9.95 -3.71 17.67
C GLY A 12 8.84 -3.98 16.64
N LEU A 13 7.70 -4.52 17.06
CA LEU A 13 6.53 -4.77 16.22
C LEU A 13 5.87 -3.48 15.73
N LEU A 14 5.79 -2.47 16.60
CA LEU A 14 5.28 -1.15 16.23
C LEU A 14 6.21 -0.46 15.21
N LEU A 15 7.53 -0.54 15.40
CA LEU A 15 8.51 0.03 14.48
C LEU A 15 8.51 -0.67 13.11
N SER A 16 8.39 -2.00 13.07
CA SER A 16 8.27 -2.72 11.79
C SER A 16 6.96 -2.41 11.07
N GLY A 17 5.85 -2.28 11.81
CA GLY A 17 4.56 -1.85 11.26
C GLY A 17 4.63 -0.44 10.64
N CYS A 18 5.27 0.51 11.32
CA CYS A 18 5.47 1.87 10.83
C CYS A 18 6.34 1.93 9.56
N LEU A 19 7.41 1.13 9.49
CA LEU A 19 8.27 1.06 8.30
C LEU A 19 7.54 0.42 7.10
N SER A 20 6.68 -0.57 7.35
CA SER A 20 5.85 -1.15 6.28
C SER A 20 4.77 -0.18 5.80
N ALA A 21 4.14 0.59 6.70
CA ALA A 21 3.15 1.59 6.35
C ALA A 21 3.76 2.73 5.51
N THR A 22 4.91 3.25 5.92
CA THR A 22 5.64 4.31 5.20
C THR A 22 6.12 3.87 3.82
N VAL A 23 6.67 2.66 3.68
CA VAL A 23 7.06 2.12 2.36
C VAL A 23 5.84 1.91 1.47
N THR A 24 4.72 1.44 2.03
CA THR A 24 3.48 1.26 1.28
C THR A 24 2.95 2.61 0.80
N ASP A 25 2.87 3.61 1.68
CA ASP A 25 2.42 4.96 1.36
C ASP A 25 3.27 5.61 0.25
N ALA A 26 4.60 5.50 0.35
CA ALA A 26 5.51 6.03 -0.66
C ALA A 26 5.29 5.38 -2.03
N ARG A 27 5.07 4.06 -2.08
CA ARG A 27 4.81 3.33 -3.34
C ARG A 27 3.46 3.70 -3.94
N LEU A 28 2.42 3.81 -3.14
CA LEU A 28 1.09 4.23 -3.59
C LEU A 28 1.13 5.67 -4.10
N THR A 29 1.83 6.57 -3.40
CA THR A 29 2.00 7.96 -3.82
C THR A 29 2.77 8.06 -5.14
N ALA A 30 3.83 7.28 -5.32
CA ALA A 30 4.58 7.23 -6.58
C ALA A 30 3.69 6.77 -7.74
N LEU A 31 2.84 5.75 -7.52
CA LEU A 31 1.90 5.27 -8.53
C LEU A 31 0.80 6.29 -8.86
N GLY A 32 0.30 7.04 -7.87
CA GLY A 32 -0.66 8.12 -8.11
C GLY A 32 -0.08 9.26 -8.97
N ARG A 33 1.23 9.53 -8.85
CA ARG A 33 1.93 10.52 -9.67
C ARG A 33 2.12 10.09 -11.13
N THR A 34 2.13 8.80 -11.42
CA THR A 34 2.22 8.30 -12.80
C THR A 34 0.87 8.21 -13.49
N ALA A 35 -0.23 8.52 -12.78
CA ALA A 35 -1.56 8.57 -13.35
C ALA A 35 -1.63 9.67 -14.43
N VAL A 36 -2.24 9.35 -15.57
CA VAL A 36 -2.43 10.28 -16.68
C VAL A 36 -3.93 10.58 -16.81
N PRO A 37 -4.37 11.83 -16.75
CA PRO A 37 -5.77 12.18 -16.93
C PRO A 37 -6.22 11.83 -18.35
N LEU A 38 -7.29 11.04 -18.50
CA LEU A 38 -7.84 10.65 -19.80
C LEU A 38 -9.09 11.46 -20.19
N ALA A 39 -9.72 12.13 -19.22
CA ALA A 39 -11.00 12.82 -19.40
C ALA A 39 -10.90 14.34 -19.19
N GLY A 40 -9.71 14.93 -19.36
CA GLY A 40 -9.49 16.37 -19.18
C GLY A 40 -9.45 16.83 -17.72
N GLN A 41 -9.20 15.93 -16.76
CA GLN A 41 -9.05 16.30 -15.36
C GLN A 41 -7.83 17.21 -15.16
N SER A 42 -7.93 18.18 -14.25
CA SER A 42 -6.81 19.04 -13.88
C SER A 42 -5.75 18.30 -13.06
N LEU A 43 -4.53 18.82 -13.02
CA LEU A 43 -3.45 18.30 -12.16
C LEU A 43 -3.86 18.30 -10.67
N ILE A 44 -4.58 19.34 -10.22
CA ILE A 44 -5.05 19.44 -8.84
C ILE A 44 -6.03 18.30 -8.55
N GLN A 45 -6.95 18.05 -9.47
CA GLN A 45 -7.95 17.00 -9.34
C GLN A 45 -7.31 15.61 -9.33
N GLN A 46 -6.27 15.39 -10.15
CA GLN A 46 -5.45 14.18 -10.09
C GLN A 46 -4.83 13.97 -8.70
N VAL A 47 -4.22 15.01 -8.11
CA VAL A 47 -3.58 14.90 -6.80
C VAL A 47 -4.59 14.59 -5.71
N VAL A 48 -5.76 15.24 -5.74
CA VAL A 48 -6.85 14.99 -4.80
C VAL A 48 -7.38 13.57 -4.95
N ASP A 49 -7.67 13.13 -6.17
CA ASP A 49 -8.19 11.79 -6.44
C ASP A 49 -7.20 10.69 -6.05
N ALA A 50 -5.91 10.90 -6.32
CA ALA A 50 -4.86 9.99 -5.91
C ALA A 50 -4.72 9.92 -4.38
N ALA A 51 -4.79 11.06 -3.68
CA ALA A 51 -4.76 11.09 -2.22
C ALA A 51 -5.96 10.37 -1.61
N ASP A 52 -7.17 10.62 -2.14
CA ASP A 52 -8.43 9.96 -1.76
C ASP A 52 -8.34 8.43 -1.90
N CYS A 53 -7.92 7.94 -3.07
CA CYS A 53 -7.79 6.52 -3.34
C CYS A 53 -6.74 5.89 -2.41
N ARG A 54 -5.63 6.58 -2.18
CA ARG A 54 -4.55 6.14 -1.28
C ARG A 54 -5.04 6.06 0.16
N GLU A 55 -5.74 7.07 0.66
CA GLU A 55 -6.25 7.09 2.03
C GLU A 55 -7.22 5.95 2.29
N ARG A 56 -8.14 5.63 1.36
CA ARG A 56 -9.03 4.46 1.51
C ARG A 56 -8.27 3.13 1.59
N ILE A 57 -7.18 3.00 0.84
CA ILE A 57 -6.33 1.81 0.85
C ILE A 57 -5.52 1.75 2.14
N MET A 58 -4.96 2.87 2.58
CA MET A 58 -4.20 2.96 3.83
C MET A 58 -5.09 2.75 5.05
N ASP A 59 -6.31 3.28 5.06
CA ASP A 59 -7.29 3.03 6.11
C ASP A 59 -7.66 1.54 6.18
N SER A 60 -7.88 0.91 5.02
CA SER A 60 -8.05 -0.55 4.95
C SER A 60 -6.80 -1.30 5.46
N PHE A 61 -5.60 -0.80 5.19
CA PHE A 61 -4.35 -1.39 5.67
C PHE A 61 -4.22 -1.29 7.19
N PHE A 62 -4.54 -0.13 7.77
CA PHE A 62 -4.51 0.10 9.23
C PHE A 62 -5.64 -0.66 9.95
N TYR A 63 -6.83 -0.74 9.37
CA TYR A 63 -7.95 -1.51 9.92
C TYR A 63 -7.66 -3.02 9.90
N ILE A 64 -6.95 -3.49 8.87
CA ILE A 64 -6.42 -4.86 8.77
C ILE A 64 -5.03 -4.96 9.48
N GLY A 65 -4.61 -3.91 10.19
CA GLY A 65 -3.24 -3.54 10.59
C GLY A 65 -2.42 -4.45 11.52
N ALA A 66 -2.78 -5.72 11.64
CA ALA A 66 -1.90 -6.77 12.16
C ALA A 66 -2.08 -8.08 11.38
N TYR A 67 -3.16 -8.21 10.61
CA TYR A 67 -3.56 -9.44 9.95
C TYR A 67 -2.86 -9.61 8.61
N ALA A 68 -2.77 -8.60 7.73
CA ALA A 68 -2.24 -8.82 6.37
C ALA A 68 -0.70 -8.97 6.28
N LEU A 69 0.05 -8.29 7.14
CA LEU A 69 1.52 -8.39 7.20
C LEU A 69 2.01 -9.73 7.78
N TYR A 70 1.17 -10.40 8.57
CA TYR A 70 1.48 -11.63 9.30
C TYR A 70 0.55 -12.80 8.95
N ASN A 71 -0.32 -12.67 7.95
CA ASN A 71 -1.18 -13.77 7.50
C ASN A 71 -0.55 -14.46 6.27
N PRO A 72 0.30 -15.49 6.48
CA PRO A 72 0.92 -16.26 5.40
C PRO A 72 -0.09 -17.00 4.52
N PHE A 73 -1.39 -17.00 4.88
CA PHE A 73 -2.42 -17.74 4.14
C PHE A 73 -3.08 -16.94 3.00
N ARG A 74 -2.91 -15.61 2.93
CA ARG A 74 -3.57 -14.78 1.89
C ARG A 74 -2.61 -14.12 0.90
N TYR A 75 -1.36 -13.92 1.29
CA TYR A 75 -0.30 -13.38 0.45
C TYR A 75 0.99 -14.14 0.75
N ASN A 76 1.64 -14.68 -0.29
CA ASN A 76 2.85 -15.51 -0.12
C ASN A 76 4.06 -14.67 0.35
N SER A 77 4.02 -13.34 0.18
CA SER A 77 5.08 -12.43 0.58
C SER A 77 4.59 -10.99 0.81
N ARG A 78 5.44 -10.17 1.45
CA ARG A 78 5.25 -8.71 1.58
C ARG A 78 5.09 -8.02 0.21
N GLU A 79 5.82 -8.50 -0.80
CA GLU A 79 5.77 -7.95 -2.16
C GLU A 79 4.42 -8.26 -2.84
N ASP A 80 3.86 -9.45 -2.62
CA ASP A 80 2.51 -9.79 -3.13
C ASP A 80 1.42 -8.91 -2.51
N ALA A 81 1.55 -8.63 -1.20
CA ALA A 81 0.65 -7.72 -0.52
C ALA A 81 0.76 -6.31 -1.12
N LEU A 82 1.98 -5.77 -1.26
CA LEU A 82 2.24 -4.47 -1.88
C LEU A 82 1.70 -4.38 -3.31
N TYR A 83 1.93 -5.41 -4.12
CA TYR A 83 1.39 -5.50 -5.47
C TYR A 83 -0.15 -5.47 -5.47
N GLY A 84 -0.79 -6.24 -4.59
CA GLY A 84 -2.24 -6.23 -4.42
C GLY A 84 -2.81 -4.87 -3.99
N TRP A 85 -2.07 -4.10 -3.19
CA TRP A 85 -2.45 -2.73 -2.83
C TRP A 85 -2.30 -1.75 -4.00
N GLN A 86 -1.21 -1.85 -4.74
CA GLN A 86 -0.97 -1.04 -5.94
C GLN A 86 -2.02 -1.30 -7.03
N GLN A 87 -2.42 -2.56 -7.22
CA GLN A 87 -3.52 -2.94 -8.12
C GLN A 87 -4.85 -2.32 -7.71
N ARG A 88 -5.15 -2.23 -6.41
CA ARG A 88 -6.35 -1.54 -5.91
C ARG A 88 -6.32 -0.04 -6.18
N LEU A 89 -5.16 0.60 -5.99
CA LEU A 89 -5.00 2.02 -6.30
C LEU A 89 -5.17 2.27 -7.80
N ALA A 90 -4.51 1.47 -8.64
CA ALA A 90 -4.63 1.56 -10.09
C ALA A 90 -6.08 1.41 -10.54
N ARG A 91 -6.82 0.46 -9.96
CA ARG A 91 -8.26 0.29 -10.23
C ARG A 91 -9.08 1.52 -9.83
N CYS A 92 -8.88 2.04 -8.62
CA CYS A 92 -9.59 3.23 -8.14
C CYS A 92 -9.37 4.44 -9.07
N LEU A 93 -8.13 4.64 -9.52
CA LEU A 93 -7.77 5.70 -10.46
C LEU A 93 -8.36 5.47 -11.86
N ARG A 94 -8.36 4.22 -12.37
CA ARG A 94 -9.01 3.89 -13.64
C ARG A 94 -10.51 4.17 -13.62
N GLU A 95 -11.20 3.84 -12.53
CA GLU A 95 -12.62 4.14 -12.34
C GLU A 95 -12.90 5.65 -12.32
N ARG A 96 -11.93 6.47 -11.89
CA ARG A 96 -11.99 7.94 -11.96
C ARG A 96 -11.52 8.52 -13.30
N GLY A 97 -11.20 7.68 -14.28
CA GLY A 97 -10.81 8.11 -15.63
C GLY A 97 -9.34 8.47 -15.80
N TYR A 98 -8.45 7.84 -15.02
CA TYR A 98 -7.01 7.97 -15.16
C TYR A 98 -6.38 6.72 -15.80
N GLY A 99 -5.45 6.93 -16.73
CA GLY A 99 -4.55 5.89 -17.21
C GLY A 99 -3.44 5.67 -16.20
N VAL A 100 -3.23 4.44 -15.77
CA VAL A 100 -2.19 4.10 -14.78
C VAL A 100 -1.31 3.00 -15.35
N VAL A 101 0.00 3.19 -15.30
CA VAL A 101 0.97 2.14 -15.66
C VAL A 101 0.84 1.02 -14.64
N GLU A 102 0.57 -0.20 -15.11
CA GLU A 102 0.40 -1.34 -14.23
C GLU A 102 1.71 -1.61 -13.46
N PRO A 103 1.65 -1.87 -12.15
CA PRO A 103 2.86 -2.18 -11.41
C PRO A 103 3.49 -3.48 -11.93
N PRO A 104 4.82 -3.60 -11.92
CA PRO A 104 5.47 -4.85 -12.27
C PRO A 104 5.02 -5.95 -11.31
N ALA A 105 4.73 -7.15 -11.86
CA ALA A 105 4.38 -8.30 -11.06
C ALA A 105 5.51 -8.64 -10.06
N PRO A 106 5.17 -9.10 -8.85
CA PRO A 106 6.17 -9.52 -7.88
C PRO A 106 6.99 -10.69 -8.45
N PRO A 107 8.29 -10.78 -8.14
CA PRO A 107 9.11 -11.90 -8.55
C PRO A 107 8.57 -13.20 -7.93
N PRO A 108 8.71 -14.36 -8.59
CA PRO A 108 8.25 -15.63 -8.04
C PRO A 108 8.93 -15.91 -6.70
N PRO A 109 8.25 -16.60 -5.77
CA PRO A 109 8.84 -16.95 -4.48
C PRO A 109 10.13 -17.76 -4.72
N ARG A 110 11.24 -17.31 -4.12
CA ARG A 110 12.48 -18.10 -4.12
C ARG A 110 12.24 -19.30 -3.20
N THR A 111 12.38 -20.49 -3.77
CA THR A 111 12.31 -21.77 -3.05
C THR A 111 13.55 -21.99 -2.19
#